data_AF-A0A2L0LYB4-F1
#
_entry.id   AF-A0A2L0LYB4-F1
#
_cell.length_a   1.000
_cell.length_b   1.000
_cell.length_c   1.000
_cell.angle_alpha   90.00
_cell.angle_beta   90.00
_cell.angle_gamma   90.00
#
_symmetry.space_group_name_H-M   'P 1'
#
loop_
_entity.id
_entity.type
_entity.pdbx_description
1 polymer ?
#
loop_
_entity_poly.entity_id
_entity_poly.type
_entity_poly.pdbx_seq_one_letter_code
_entity_poly.pdbx_strand_id
1 'polypeptide(L)'
;MESTNNSLGEFESTLKKHAQELVESLERGRFGEAVQLIHQLNQTRDRGLYQEVGKLTRELHSAIVNFQIDPAMPQAEEVSQITDAAERLSYVVRLTEGAANRTMDLAEACTPVLNDLASEAQSLSADWQRFMRREVAAPEFRELVKRVDSFLTHSAEGNQKVAGHINDIVLAQDYQDLTGQVIKRVTTLVTEVESNLLKLVLMASQVDRFAGIEHDHQQLRAEKDQEKHPTRGEGPQIHADKREDVVSSQDDVDDLLSSLGF
;
A
#
# COMPACT_ATOMS: atom_id res chain seq x y z
N MET A 1 10.86 -24.39 -11.02
CA MET A 1 10.59 -25.40 -9.97
C MET A 1 11.47 -26.64 -10.08
N GLU A 2 12.15 -26.92 -11.19
CA GLU A 2 12.96 -28.15 -11.35
C GLU A 2 14.39 -28.09 -10.76
N SER A 3 14.98 -26.90 -10.59
CA SER A 3 16.39 -26.79 -10.16
C SER A 3 16.62 -27.04 -8.66
N THR A 4 15.67 -26.68 -7.80
CA THR A 4 15.77 -26.86 -6.34
C THR A 4 15.69 -28.33 -5.92
N ASN A 5 14.97 -29.15 -6.69
CA ASN A 5 14.81 -30.57 -6.40
C ASN A 5 16.08 -31.38 -6.71
N ASN A 6 16.93 -30.86 -7.61
CA ASN A 6 18.14 -31.55 -8.07
C ASN A 6 19.31 -31.38 -7.08
N SER A 7 19.46 -30.21 -6.44
CA SER A 7 20.52 -29.97 -5.46
C SER A 7 20.31 -30.74 -4.14
N LEU A 8 19.05 -30.87 -3.72
CA LEU A 8 18.65 -31.68 -2.56
C LEU A 8 18.90 -33.18 -2.80
N GLY A 9 18.57 -33.70 -3.99
CA GLY A 9 18.83 -35.08 -4.37
C GLY A 9 20.33 -35.42 -4.47
N GLU A 10 21.15 -34.48 -4.97
CA GLU A 10 22.61 -34.63 -4.95
C GLU A 10 23.17 -34.65 -3.52
N PHE A 11 22.66 -33.79 -2.64
CA PHE A 11 23.08 -33.78 -1.23
C PHE A 11 22.72 -35.08 -0.52
N GLU A 12 21.51 -35.60 -0.68
CA GLU A 12 21.08 -36.89 -0.08
C GLU A 12 21.91 -38.07 -0.57
N SER A 13 22.23 -38.12 -1.87
CA SER A 13 23.09 -39.16 -2.44
C SER A 13 24.51 -39.09 -1.87
N THR A 14 25.04 -37.87 -1.75
CA THR A 14 26.39 -37.62 -1.21
C THR A 14 26.46 -37.96 0.29
N LEU A 15 25.42 -37.61 1.05
CA LEU A 15 25.25 -37.93 2.46
C LEU A 15 25.23 -39.44 2.69
N LYS A 16 24.45 -40.18 1.88
CA LYS A 16 24.35 -41.64 1.99
C LYS A 16 25.68 -42.34 1.72
N LYS A 17 26.44 -41.86 0.73
CA LYS A 17 27.76 -42.38 0.40
C LYS A 17 28.77 -42.11 1.52
N HIS A 18 28.84 -40.87 2.01
CA HIS A 18 29.75 -40.50 3.10
C HIS A 18 29.37 -41.19 4.43
N ALA A 19 28.09 -41.47 4.67
CA ALA A 19 27.65 -42.23 5.85
C ALA A 19 28.16 -43.68 5.83
N GLN A 20 28.16 -44.35 4.67
CA GLN A 20 28.72 -45.70 4.53
C GLN A 20 30.24 -45.70 4.76
N GLU A 21 30.95 -44.74 4.17
CA GLU A 21 32.41 -44.58 4.34
C GLU A 21 32.78 -44.20 5.78
N LEU A 22 31.94 -43.43 6.47
CA LEU A 22 32.10 -43.07 7.87
C LEU A 22 31.97 -44.29 8.78
N VAL A 23 30.93 -45.11 8.57
CA VAL A 23 30.72 -46.36 9.33
C VAL A 23 31.89 -47.31 9.12
N GLU A 24 32.34 -47.51 7.88
CA GLU A 24 33.48 -48.38 7.57
C GLU A 24 34.79 -47.87 8.21
N SER A 25 34.99 -46.56 8.26
CA SER A 25 36.16 -45.95 8.91
C SER A 25 36.14 -46.08 10.43
N LEU A 26 34.95 -45.98 11.04
CA LEU A 26 34.74 -46.20 12.47
C LEU A 26 34.94 -47.68 12.85
N GLU A 27 34.42 -48.62 12.05
CA GLU A 27 34.58 -50.07 12.26
C GLU A 27 36.05 -50.52 12.18
N ARG A 28 36.86 -49.83 11.38
CA ARG A 28 38.30 -50.10 11.23
C ARG A 28 39.19 -49.31 12.20
N GLY A 29 38.59 -48.55 13.13
CA GLY A 29 39.31 -47.76 14.14
C GLY A 29 40.05 -46.52 13.59
N ARG A 30 39.73 -46.08 12.36
CA ARG A 30 40.35 -44.93 11.70
C ARG A 30 39.60 -43.64 12.01
N PHE A 31 39.68 -43.20 13.26
CA PHE A 31 38.97 -42.01 13.74
C PHE A 31 39.40 -40.70 13.05
N GLY A 32 40.64 -40.60 12.57
CA GLY A 32 41.12 -39.42 11.82
C GLY A 32 40.40 -39.24 10.48
N GLU A 33 40.19 -40.32 9.74
CA GLU A 33 39.41 -40.32 8.49
C GLU A 33 37.94 -40.02 8.76
N ALA A 34 37.38 -40.56 9.85
CA ALA A 34 36.00 -40.29 10.25
C ALA A 34 35.76 -38.80 10.56
N VAL A 35 36.68 -38.13 11.27
CA VAL A 35 36.58 -36.69 11.55
C VAL A 35 36.72 -35.85 10.28
N GLN A 36 37.60 -36.24 9.34
CA GLN A 36 37.72 -35.59 8.04
C GLN A 36 36.45 -35.72 7.19
N LEU A 37 35.81 -36.91 7.19
CA LEU A 37 34.53 -37.14 6.51
C LEU A 37 33.41 -36.26 7.10
N ILE A 38 33.33 -36.14 8.43
CA ILE A 38 32.38 -35.23 9.10
C ILE A 38 32.65 -33.76 8.74
N HIS A 39 33.91 -33.36 8.64
CA HIS A 39 34.28 -32.01 8.25
C HIS A 39 33.92 -31.72 6.79
N GLN A 40 34.19 -32.64 5.86
CA GLN A 40 33.79 -32.52 4.45
C GLN A 40 32.27 -32.46 4.28
N LEU A 41 31.53 -33.22 5.08
CA LEU A 41 30.07 -33.20 5.08
C LEU A 41 29.53 -31.83 5.52
N ASN A 42 30.08 -31.27 6.62
CA ASN A 42 29.75 -29.92 7.07
C ASN A 42 30.12 -28.86 6.03
N GLN A 43 31.30 -28.96 5.40
CA GLN A 43 31.71 -28.01 4.36
C GLN A 43 30.80 -28.06 3.13
N THR A 44 30.37 -29.26 2.72
CA THR A 44 29.45 -29.44 1.59
C THR A 44 28.07 -28.86 1.92
N ARG A 45 27.59 -29.07 3.15
CA ARG A 45 26.36 -28.46 3.66
C ARG A 45 26.43 -26.94 3.65
N ASP A 46 27.46 -26.34 4.24
CA ASP A 46 27.60 -24.89 4.34
C ASP A 46 27.67 -24.27 2.94
N ARG A 47 28.40 -24.91 2.01
CA ARG A 47 28.52 -24.46 0.62
C ARG A 47 27.18 -24.51 -0.14
N GLY A 48 26.35 -25.52 0.10
CA GLY A 48 24.99 -25.60 -0.45
C GLY A 48 24.08 -24.48 0.06
N LEU A 49 24.14 -24.20 1.37
CA LEU A 49 23.44 -23.06 2.00
C LEU A 49 23.86 -21.72 1.38
N TYR A 50 25.15 -21.47 1.23
CA TYR A 50 25.65 -20.24 0.59
C TYR A 50 25.19 -20.09 -0.87
N GLN A 51 25.12 -21.19 -1.62
CA GLN A 51 24.64 -21.16 -3.02
C GLN A 51 23.16 -20.82 -3.12
N GLU A 52 22.31 -21.40 -2.27
CA GLU A 52 20.88 -21.08 -2.26
C GLU A 52 20.62 -19.65 -1.76
N VAL A 53 21.33 -19.19 -0.72
CA VAL A 53 21.30 -17.78 -0.29
C VAL A 53 21.68 -16.87 -1.45
N GLY A 54 22.74 -17.19 -2.18
CA GLY A 54 23.18 -16.41 -3.35
C GLY A 54 22.18 -16.42 -4.52
N LYS A 55 21.47 -17.54 -4.73
CA LYS A 55 20.42 -17.66 -5.75
C LYS A 55 19.19 -16.83 -5.38
N LEU A 56 18.71 -16.94 -4.15
CA LEU A 56 17.60 -16.14 -3.63
C LEU A 56 17.90 -14.65 -3.64
N THR A 57 19.13 -14.25 -3.26
CA THR A 57 19.54 -12.84 -3.33
C THR A 57 19.52 -12.32 -4.77
N ARG A 58 19.89 -13.15 -5.75
CA ARG A 58 19.80 -12.79 -7.18
C ARG A 58 18.38 -12.80 -7.72
N GLU A 59 17.54 -13.74 -7.31
CA GLU A 59 16.11 -13.76 -7.67
C GLU A 59 15.42 -12.51 -7.14
N LEU A 60 15.66 -12.14 -5.87
CA LEU A 60 15.18 -10.90 -5.28
C LEU A 60 15.71 -9.66 -6.03
N HIS A 61 17.02 -9.59 -6.28
CA HIS A 61 17.60 -8.47 -7.03
C HIS A 61 17.02 -8.38 -8.45
N SER A 62 16.80 -9.52 -9.12
CA SER A 62 16.22 -9.56 -10.46
C SER A 62 14.74 -9.14 -10.45
N ALA A 63 13.96 -9.54 -9.44
CA ALA A 63 12.59 -9.09 -9.26
C ALA A 63 12.50 -7.57 -9.02
N ILE A 64 13.46 -7.01 -8.27
CA ILE A 64 13.59 -5.56 -8.06
C ILE A 64 13.96 -4.84 -9.37
N VAL A 65 14.89 -5.38 -10.16
CA VAL A 65 15.42 -4.74 -11.38
C VAL A 65 14.50 -4.89 -12.61
N ASN A 66 13.85 -6.04 -12.81
CA ASN A 66 12.90 -6.26 -13.92
C ASN A 66 11.54 -5.58 -13.70
N PHE A 67 11.41 -4.80 -12.62
CA PHE A 67 10.23 -4.05 -12.28
C PHE A 67 10.13 -2.77 -13.12
N GLN A 68 10.04 -2.91 -14.44
CA GLN A 68 9.81 -1.77 -15.35
C GLN A 68 8.32 -1.43 -15.40
N ILE A 69 8.03 -0.14 -15.34
CA ILE A 69 6.69 0.40 -15.51
C ILE A 69 6.39 0.47 -17.00
N ASP A 70 5.14 0.19 -17.35
CA ASP A 70 4.67 0.18 -18.74
C ASP A 70 5.08 1.48 -19.46
N PRO A 71 5.95 1.40 -20.49
CA PRO A 71 6.52 2.57 -21.15
C PRO A 71 5.49 3.39 -21.95
N ALA A 72 4.25 2.90 -22.07
CA ALA A 72 3.15 3.63 -22.70
C ALA A 72 2.58 4.79 -21.86
N MET A 73 3.03 4.96 -20.60
CA MET A 73 2.54 6.03 -19.73
C MET A 73 3.31 7.36 -19.93
N PRO A 74 2.62 8.51 -19.96
CA PRO A 74 3.25 9.82 -20.15
C PRO A 74 4.22 10.25 -19.02
N GLN A 75 4.25 9.52 -17.90
CA GLN A 75 5.18 9.70 -16.77
C GLN A 75 6.01 8.42 -16.49
N ALA A 76 5.99 7.44 -17.40
CA ALA A 76 6.71 6.18 -17.24
C ALA A 76 8.22 6.39 -17.06
N GLU A 77 8.79 7.42 -17.68
CA GLU A 77 10.22 7.72 -17.59
C GLU A 77 10.65 8.12 -16.16
N GLU A 78 9.84 8.90 -15.43
CA GLU A 78 10.15 9.27 -14.05
C GLU A 78 10.03 8.06 -13.11
N VAL A 79 8.98 7.26 -13.26
CA VAL A 79 8.73 6.14 -12.34
C VAL A 79 9.58 4.89 -12.68
N SER A 80 10.01 4.74 -13.94
CA SER A 80 10.94 3.68 -14.37
C SER A 80 12.39 3.94 -13.94
N GLN A 81 12.76 5.18 -13.61
CA GLN A 81 14.07 5.49 -13.03
C GLN A 81 14.14 5.16 -11.54
N ILE A 82 12.99 5.14 -10.86
CA ILE A 82 12.91 4.79 -9.46
C ILE A 82 13.03 3.27 -9.32
N THR A 83 14.19 2.80 -8.83
CA THR A 83 14.46 1.38 -8.60
C THR A 83 14.01 0.90 -7.22
N ASP A 84 13.80 1.84 -6.28
CA ASP A 84 13.49 1.58 -4.88
C ASP A 84 11.98 1.71 -4.57
N ALA A 85 11.44 0.76 -3.82
CA ALA A 85 10.05 0.78 -3.37
C ALA A 85 9.75 1.97 -2.45
N ALA A 86 10.74 2.41 -1.64
CA ALA A 86 10.57 3.57 -0.77
C ALA A 86 10.38 4.86 -1.58
N GLU A 87 11.20 5.07 -2.59
CA GLU A 87 11.11 6.24 -3.47
C GLU A 87 9.82 6.22 -4.33
N ARG A 88 9.31 5.03 -4.70
CA ARG A 88 7.98 4.90 -5.34
C ARG A 88 6.83 5.26 -4.41
N LEU A 89 6.90 4.87 -3.14
CA LEU A 89 5.93 5.31 -2.12
C LEU A 89 6.05 6.82 -1.88
N SER A 90 7.26 7.39 -1.85
CA SER A 90 7.46 8.84 -1.78
C SER A 90 6.86 9.57 -2.99
N TYR A 91 6.97 9.00 -4.19
CA TYR A 91 6.31 9.53 -5.39
C TYR A 91 4.78 9.53 -5.24
N VAL A 92 4.20 8.45 -4.71
CA VAL A 92 2.77 8.38 -4.39
C VAL A 92 2.38 9.49 -3.42
N VAL A 93 3.10 9.63 -2.30
CA VAL A 93 2.84 10.68 -1.31
C VAL A 93 2.84 12.06 -1.95
N ARG A 94 3.87 12.37 -2.74
CA ARG A 94 3.98 13.67 -3.43
C ARG A 94 2.83 13.91 -4.40
N LEU A 95 2.40 12.89 -5.16
CA LEU A 95 1.25 13.02 -6.06
C LEU A 95 -0.05 13.25 -5.29
N THR A 96 -0.27 12.48 -4.22
CA THR A 96 -1.47 12.61 -3.39
C THR A 96 -1.54 13.97 -2.71
N GLU A 97 -0.42 14.48 -2.22
CA GLU A 97 -0.33 15.80 -1.60
C GLU A 97 -0.57 16.92 -2.62
N GLY A 98 0.06 16.83 -3.80
CA GLY A 98 -0.15 17.81 -4.87
C GLY A 98 -1.61 17.86 -5.34
N ALA A 99 -2.25 16.71 -5.49
CA ALA A 99 -3.65 16.64 -5.89
C ALA A 99 -4.62 17.12 -4.80
N ALA A 100 -4.33 16.80 -3.52
CA ALA A 100 -5.10 17.29 -2.39
C ALA A 100 -5.02 18.82 -2.28
N ASN A 101 -3.82 19.38 -2.35
CA ASN A 101 -3.59 20.83 -2.35
C ASN A 101 -4.32 21.49 -3.52
N ARG A 102 -4.19 20.93 -4.74
CA ARG A 102 -4.88 21.46 -5.92
C ARG A 102 -6.40 21.43 -5.77
N THR A 103 -6.94 20.37 -5.20
CA THR A 103 -8.38 20.23 -4.93
C THR A 103 -8.85 21.28 -3.91
N MET A 104 -8.08 21.50 -2.85
CA MET A 104 -8.37 22.50 -1.83
C MET A 104 -8.34 23.92 -2.40
N ASP A 105 -7.31 24.27 -3.17
CA ASP A 105 -7.20 25.58 -3.82
C ASP A 105 -8.41 25.89 -4.73
N LEU A 106 -8.85 24.90 -5.51
CA LEU A 106 -10.00 25.04 -6.40
C LEU A 106 -11.33 25.13 -5.64
N ALA A 107 -11.47 24.40 -4.53
CA ALA A 107 -12.63 24.48 -3.65
C ALA A 107 -12.70 25.86 -2.94
N GLU A 108 -11.56 26.36 -2.46
CA GLU A 108 -11.44 27.70 -1.89
C GLU A 108 -11.79 28.78 -2.92
N ALA A 109 -11.35 28.63 -4.17
CA ALA A 109 -11.69 29.56 -5.25
C ALA A 109 -13.20 29.57 -5.60
N CYS A 110 -13.93 28.47 -5.39
CA CYS A 110 -15.39 28.43 -5.59
C CYS A 110 -16.15 29.22 -4.51
N THR A 111 -15.65 29.24 -3.28
CA THR A 111 -16.34 29.79 -2.11
C THR A 111 -16.71 31.27 -2.25
N PRO A 112 -15.81 32.20 -2.65
CA PRO A 112 -16.18 33.61 -2.81
C PRO A 112 -17.25 33.81 -3.90
N VAL A 113 -17.15 33.09 -5.02
CA VAL A 113 -18.14 33.17 -6.10
C VAL A 113 -19.53 32.74 -5.61
N LEU A 114 -19.61 31.63 -4.87
CA LEU A 114 -20.87 31.15 -4.31
C LEU A 114 -21.43 32.10 -3.24
N ASN A 115 -20.58 32.66 -2.38
CA ASN A 115 -21.00 33.62 -1.34
C ASN A 115 -21.54 34.92 -1.94
N ASP A 116 -20.88 35.46 -2.96
CA ASP A 116 -21.31 36.67 -3.65
C ASP A 116 -22.67 36.45 -4.31
N LEU A 117 -22.84 35.33 -5.03
CA LEU A 117 -24.12 34.96 -5.65
C LEU A 117 -25.22 34.74 -4.61
N ALA A 118 -24.93 34.08 -3.49
CA ALA A 118 -25.90 33.84 -2.43
C ALA A 118 -26.35 35.15 -1.76
N SER A 119 -25.41 36.05 -1.47
CA SER A 119 -25.70 37.36 -0.88
C SER A 119 -26.57 38.22 -1.79
N GLU A 120 -26.21 38.29 -3.08
CA GLU A 120 -26.94 39.08 -4.06
C GLU A 120 -28.34 38.50 -4.30
N ALA A 121 -28.47 37.17 -4.41
CA ALA A 121 -29.76 36.48 -4.51
C ALA A 121 -30.67 36.76 -3.31
N GLN A 122 -30.11 36.73 -2.08
CA GLN A 122 -30.88 36.99 -0.87
C GLN A 122 -31.37 38.45 -0.80
N SER A 123 -30.52 39.40 -1.19
CA SER A 123 -30.89 40.82 -1.30
C SER A 123 -31.98 41.05 -2.34
N LEU A 124 -31.82 40.50 -3.55
CA LEU A 124 -32.81 40.60 -4.63
C LEU A 124 -34.15 39.98 -4.22
N SER A 125 -34.12 38.82 -3.56
CA SER A 125 -35.33 38.15 -3.07
C SER A 125 -36.09 39.03 -2.07
N ALA A 126 -35.40 39.69 -1.14
CA ALA A 126 -36.03 40.60 -0.19
C ALA A 126 -36.71 41.80 -0.89
N ASP A 127 -36.03 42.42 -1.86
CA ASP A 127 -36.59 43.54 -2.62
C ASP A 127 -37.73 43.10 -3.55
N TRP A 128 -37.63 41.90 -4.13
CA TRP A 128 -38.71 41.30 -4.91
C TRP A 128 -39.97 41.07 -4.07
N GLN A 129 -39.81 40.60 -2.82
CA GLN A 129 -40.93 40.45 -1.90
C GLN A 129 -41.56 41.80 -1.51
N ARG A 130 -40.76 42.85 -1.28
CA ARG A 130 -41.27 44.21 -1.05
C ARG A 130 -42.08 44.71 -2.24
N PHE A 131 -41.59 44.46 -3.45
CA PHE A 131 -42.30 44.80 -4.68
C PHE A 131 -43.65 44.07 -4.77
N MET A 132 -43.68 42.77 -4.48
CA MET A 132 -44.92 41.96 -4.48
C MET A 132 -45.95 42.44 -3.45
N ARG A 133 -45.50 43.00 -2.31
CA ARG A 133 -46.37 43.64 -1.31
C ARG A 133 -46.81 45.06 -1.68
N ARG A 134 -46.43 45.56 -2.86
CA ARG A 134 -46.69 46.92 -3.36
C ARG A 134 -46.05 48.02 -2.49
N GLU A 135 -44.95 47.70 -1.82
CA GLU A 135 -44.20 48.62 -0.93
C GLU A 135 -43.09 49.38 -1.69
N VAL A 136 -43.08 49.34 -3.01
CA VAL A 136 -41.99 49.82 -3.87
C VAL A 136 -42.51 50.86 -4.85
N ALA A 137 -41.89 52.04 -4.87
CA ALA A 137 -42.28 53.11 -5.78
C ALA A 137 -41.78 52.86 -7.23
N ALA A 138 -42.42 53.50 -8.22
CA ALA A 138 -42.04 53.38 -9.63
C ALA A 138 -40.53 53.58 -9.96
N PRO A 139 -39.78 54.53 -9.34
CA PRO A 139 -38.34 54.64 -9.56
C PRO A 139 -37.55 53.47 -8.95
N GLU A 140 -37.94 52.98 -7.78
CA GLU A 140 -37.30 51.83 -7.12
C GLU A 140 -37.51 50.53 -7.90
N PHE A 141 -38.68 50.38 -8.54
CA PHE A 141 -38.93 49.24 -9.43
C PHE A 141 -37.99 49.21 -10.64
N ARG A 142 -37.70 50.37 -11.26
CA ARG A 142 -36.76 50.43 -12.39
C ARG A 142 -35.35 50.01 -11.97
N GLU A 143 -34.91 50.39 -10.78
CA GLU A 143 -33.63 49.95 -10.23
C GLU A 143 -33.62 48.45 -9.91
N LEU A 144 -34.72 47.91 -9.34
CA LEU A 144 -34.85 46.47 -9.11
C LEU A 144 -34.73 45.66 -10.41
N VAL A 145 -35.40 46.09 -11.49
CA VAL A 145 -35.31 45.42 -12.80
C VAL A 145 -33.88 45.40 -13.33
N LYS A 146 -33.14 46.52 -13.23
CA LYS A 146 -31.72 46.57 -13.64
C LYS A 146 -30.85 45.64 -12.78
N ARG A 147 -31.09 45.59 -11.48
CA ARG A 147 -30.36 44.69 -10.56
C ARG A 147 -30.64 43.22 -10.88
N VAL A 148 -31.87 42.86 -11.21
CA VAL A 148 -32.22 41.51 -11.67
C VAL A 148 -31.46 41.15 -12.95
N ASP A 149 -31.45 42.04 -13.94
CA ASP A 149 -30.71 41.82 -15.20
C ASP A 149 -29.19 41.63 -14.97
N SER A 150 -28.60 42.47 -14.12
CA SER A 150 -27.21 42.36 -13.70
C SER A 150 -26.92 41.06 -12.98
N PHE A 151 -27.78 40.67 -12.02
CA PHE A 151 -27.64 39.42 -11.27
C PHE A 151 -27.75 38.20 -12.18
N LEU A 152 -28.67 38.18 -13.16
CA LEU A 152 -28.79 37.06 -14.11
C LEU A 152 -27.51 36.87 -14.94
N THR A 153 -26.90 37.97 -15.38
CA THR A 153 -25.62 37.95 -16.10
C THR A 153 -24.50 37.47 -15.19
N HIS A 154 -24.38 38.04 -13.99
CA HIS A 154 -23.35 37.68 -13.03
C HIS A 154 -23.46 36.22 -12.55
N SER A 155 -24.69 35.73 -12.36
CA SER A 155 -24.98 34.34 -11.98
C SER A 155 -24.57 33.36 -13.07
N ALA A 156 -24.80 33.69 -14.35
CA ALA A 156 -24.33 32.86 -15.46
C ALA A 156 -22.80 32.74 -15.49
N GLU A 157 -22.08 33.87 -15.34
CA GLU A 157 -20.62 33.89 -15.30
C GLU A 157 -20.06 33.16 -14.08
N GLY A 158 -20.64 33.39 -12.89
CA GLY A 158 -20.24 32.74 -11.65
C GLY A 158 -20.43 31.22 -11.72
N ASN A 159 -21.57 30.75 -12.25
CA ASN A 159 -21.82 29.33 -12.46
C ASN A 159 -20.82 28.69 -13.45
N GLN A 160 -20.44 29.40 -14.52
CA GLN A 160 -19.42 28.91 -15.45
C GLN A 160 -18.05 28.76 -14.77
N LYS A 161 -17.65 29.73 -13.93
CA LYS A 161 -16.39 29.66 -13.18
C LYS A 161 -16.38 28.48 -12.20
N VAL A 162 -17.45 28.32 -11.42
CA VAL A 162 -17.58 27.21 -10.47
C VAL A 162 -17.59 25.87 -11.21
N ALA A 163 -18.33 25.76 -12.32
CA ALA A 163 -18.32 24.53 -13.13
C ALA A 163 -16.91 24.21 -13.68
N GLY A 164 -16.16 25.22 -14.10
CA GLY A 164 -14.76 25.07 -14.50
C GLY A 164 -13.88 24.54 -13.38
N HIS A 165 -13.97 25.13 -12.18
CA HIS A 165 -13.22 24.67 -11.01
C HIS A 165 -13.61 23.24 -10.59
N ILE A 166 -14.89 22.88 -10.63
CA ILE A 166 -15.34 21.50 -10.34
C ILE A 166 -14.75 20.53 -11.36
N ASN A 167 -14.71 20.89 -12.65
CA ASN A 167 -14.08 20.05 -13.67
C ASN A 167 -12.58 19.88 -13.43
N ASP A 168 -11.88 20.96 -13.05
CA ASP A 168 -10.47 20.91 -12.69
C ASP A 168 -10.22 20.07 -11.43
N ILE A 169 -11.15 20.06 -10.46
CA ILE A 169 -11.09 19.17 -9.28
C ILE A 169 -11.19 17.72 -9.72
N VAL A 170 -12.15 17.39 -10.60
CA VAL A 170 -12.31 16.02 -11.12
C VAL A 170 -11.04 15.59 -11.86
N LEU A 171 -10.48 16.46 -12.70
CA LEU A 171 -9.23 16.17 -13.42
C LEU A 171 -8.04 16.00 -12.47
N ALA A 172 -7.98 16.80 -11.40
CA ALA A 172 -6.94 16.69 -10.38
C ALA A 172 -6.98 15.35 -9.64
N GLN A 173 -8.05 14.54 -9.76
CA GLN A 173 -8.18 13.21 -9.14
C GLN A 173 -7.58 12.07 -9.97
N ASP A 174 -7.08 12.32 -11.18
CA ASP A 174 -6.47 11.30 -12.05
C ASP A 174 -5.22 10.64 -11.41
N TYR A 175 -4.66 11.22 -10.35
CA TYR A 175 -3.60 10.58 -9.54
C TYR A 175 -4.05 9.25 -8.92
N GLN A 176 -5.35 9.04 -8.70
CA GLN A 176 -5.84 7.87 -7.96
C GLN A 176 -5.52 6.56 -8.70
N ASP A 177 -5.62 6.55 -10.03
CA ASP A 177 -5.25 5.39 -10.85
C ASP A 177 -3.74 5.13 -10.77
N LEU A 178 -2.93 6.20 -10.90
CA LEU A 178 -1.48 6.09 -10.86
C LEU A 178 -0.98 5.61 -9.49
N THR A 179 -1.48 6.21 -8.42
CA THR A 179 -1.11 5.84 -7.05
C THR A 179 -1.57 4.43 -6.70
N GLY A 180 -2.77 4.02 -7.11
CA GLY A 180 -3.27 2.65 -6.94
C GLY A 180 -2.40 1.61 -7.66
N GLN A 181 -1.97 1.90 -8.89
CA GLN A 181 -1.05 1.03 -9.63
C GLN A 181 0.31 0.90 -8.94
N VAL A 182 0.88 2.01 -8.45
CA VAL A 182 2.16 1.99 -7.73
C VAL A 182 2.05 1.22 -6.41
N ILE A 183 1.00 1.45 -5.62
CA ILE A 183 0.77 0.74 -4.36
C ILE A 183 0.63 -0.76 -4.60
N LYS A 184 -0.24 -1.18 -5.54
CA LYS A 184 -0.43 -2.61 -5.86
C LYS A 184 0.88 -3.30 -6.24
N ARG A 185 1.71 -2.59 -7.01
CA ARG A 185 3.03 -3.02 -7.43
C ARG A 185 4.00 -3.16 -6.24
N VAL A 186 4.08 -2.16 -5.36
CA VAL A 186 4.90 -2.22 -4.14
C VAL A 186 4.42 -3.36 -3.22
N THR A 187 3.11 -3.53 -3.03
CA THR A 187 2.55 -4.65 -2.25
C THR A 187 2.98 -6.00 -2.82
N THR A 188 2.93 -6.16 -4.15
CA THR A 188 3.35 -7.41 -4.81
C THR A 188 4.82 -7.71 -4.54
N LEU A 189 5.69 -6.69 -4.63
CA LEU A 189 7.11 -6.83 -4.32
C LEU A 189 7.34 -7.27 -2.87
N VAL A 190 6.66 -6.63 -1.92
CA VAL A 190 6.77 -6.99 -0.48
C VAL A 190 6.34 -8.44 -0.25
N THR A 191 5.24 -8.88 -0.86
CA THR A 191 4.79 -10.29 -0.77
C THR A 191 5.81 -11.27 -1.38
N GLU A 192 6.48 -10.89 -2.47
CA GLU A 192 7.52 -11.72 -3.07
C GLU A 192 8.76 -11.81 -2.18
N VAL A 193 9.20 -10.70 -1.57
CA VAL A 193 10.29 -10.67 -0.60
C VAL A 193 9.96 -11.55 0.60
N GLU A 194 8.76 -11.40 1.18
CA GLU A 194 8.29 -12.20 2.31
C GLU A 194 8.30 -13.70 1.98
N SER A 195 7.76 -14.08 0.81
CA SER A 195 7.77 -15.48 0.35
C SER A 195 9.18 -16.06 0.25
N ASN A 196 10.12 -15.26 -0.26
CA ASN A 196 11.50 -15.65 -0.46
C ASN A 196 12.27 -15.76 0.87
N LEU A 197 12.06 -14.83 1.82
CA LEU A 197 12.60 -14.95 3.17
C LEU A 197 12.06 -16.18 3.90
N LEU A 198 10.78 -16.49 3.72
CA LEU A 198 10.16 -17.66 4.32
C LEU A 198 10.72 -18.97 3.74
N LYS A 199 10.99 -19.03 2.42
CA LYS A 199 11.71 -20.16 1.82
C LYS A 199 13.11 -20.33 2.41
N LEU A 200 13.84 -19.24 2.65
CA LEU A 200 15.16 -19.27 3.30
C LEU A 200 15.09 -19.85 4.70
N VAL A 201 14.15 -19.37 5.52
CA VAL A 201 13.93 -19.88 6.89
C VAL A 201 13.54 -21.36 6.87
N LEU A 202 12.64 -21.77 5.96
CA LEU A 202 12.26 -23.16 5.82
C LEU A 202 13.43 -24.06 5.37
N MET A 203 14.28 -23.58 4.47
CA MET A 203 15.48 -24.32 4.04
C MET A 203 16.50 -24.44 5.16
N ALA A 204 16.79 -23.36 5.90
CA ALA A 204 17.64 -23.40 7.08
C ALA A 204 17.10 -24.38 8.13
N SER A 205 15.79 -24.36 8.37
CA SER A 205 15.11 -25.24 9.31
C SER A 205 15.07 -26.71 8.86
N GLN A 206 14.94 -26.98 7.56
CA GLN A 206 15.09 -28.34 7.01
C GLN A 206 16.53 -28.86 7.16
N VAL A 207 17.53 -28.01 6.97
CA VAL A 207 18.93 -28.37 7.19
C VAL A 207 19.23 -28.61 8.68
N ASP A 208 18.63 -27.84 9.59
CA ASP A 208 18.71 -28.06 11.04
C ASP A 208 18.06 -29.37 11.47
N ARG A 209 16.93 -29.76 10.86
CA ARG A 209 16.31 -31.09 11.06
C ARG A 209 17.24 -32.23 10.67
N PHE A 210 18.00 -32.09 9.57
CA PHE A 210 19.00 -33.09 9.17
C PHE A 210 20.21 -33.15 10.12
N ALA A 211 20.49 -32.08 10.85
CA ALA A 211 21.54 -32.00 11.87
C ALA A 211 21.06 -32.39 13.29
N GLY A 212 19.78 -32.77 13.46
CA GLY A 212 19.19 -33.13 14.75
C GLY A 212 18.86 -31.95 15.67
N ILE A 213 18.82 -30.73 15.14
CA ILE A 213 18.40 -29.52 15.86
C ILE A 213 16.92 -29.32 15.56
N GLU A 214 16.04 -29.87 16.40
CA GLU A 214 14.60 -29.63 16.31
C GLU A 214 14.28 -28.19 16.74
N HIS A 215 13.96 -27.33 15.77
CA HIS A 215 13.19 -26.12 16.05
C HIS A 215 11.70 -26.47 15.97
N ASP A 216 10.91 -26.04 16.95
CA ASP A 216 9.48 -26.35 17.04
C ASP A 216 8.70 -25.68 15.89
N HIS A 217 8.44 -26.47 14.84
CA HIS A 217 7.73 -26.03 13.64
C HIS A 217 6.28 -25.60 13.89
N GLN A 218 5.72 -25.90 15.07
CA GLN A 218 4.39 -25.41 15.44
C GLN A 218 4.43 -23.93 15.85
N GLN A 219 5.55 -23.44 16.39
CA GLN A 219 5.69 -22.07 16.87
C GLN A 219 5.77 -21.06 15.72
N LEU A 220 6.59 -21.35 14.69
CA LEU A 220 6.74 -20.52 13.48
C LEU A 220 5.46 -20.43 12.63
N ARG A 221 4.61 -21.47 12.63
CA ARG A 221 3.30 -21.43 11.94
C ARG A 221 2.26 -20.67 12.74
N ALA A 222 2.30 -20.75 14.06
CA ALA A 222 1.41 -20.00 14.95
C ALA A 222 1.71 -18.48 14.93
N GLU A 223 3.00 -18.10 14.84
CA GLU A 223 3.42 -16.70 14.66
C GLU A 223 2.90 -16.11 13.35
N LYS A 224 2.88 -16.90 12.25
CA LYS A 224 2.37 -16.45 10.95
C LYS A 224 0.86 -16.13 10.94
N ASP A 225 0.08 -16.79 11.80
CA ASP A 225 -1.35 -16.46 11.95
C ASP A 225 -1.58 -15.25 12.88
N GLN A 226 -0.63 -14.95 13.77
CA GLN A 226 -0.64 -13.71 14.58
C GLN A 226 -0.14 -12.49 13.78
N GLU A 227 0.88 -12.64 12.92
CA GLU A 227 1.47 -11.55 12.12
C GLU A 227 0.66 -11.13 10.88
N LYS A 228 -0.42 -11.85 10.52
CA LYS A 228 -1.39 -11.38 9.50
C LYS A 228 -2.17 -10.12 9.91
N HIS A 229 -1.94 -9.63 11.13
CA HIS A 229 -2.42 -8.34 11.61
C HIS A 229 -1.25 -7.36 11.81
N PRO A 230 -0.46 -7.01 10.77
CA PRO A 230 0.42 -5.87 10.91
C PRO A 230 -0.48 -4.64 11.06
N THR A 231 -0.14 -3.78 12.02
CA THR A 231 -0.76 -2.50 12.37
C THR A 231 -1.59 -1.94 11.22
N ARG A 232 -2.92 -2.12 11.31
CA ARG A 232 -3.86 -1.62 10.31
C ARG A 232 -3.69 -0.11 10.31
N GLY A 233 -3.24 0.45 9.19
CA GLY A 233 -3.41 1.89 8.97
C GLY A 233 -4.89 2.21 9.11
N GLU A 234 -5.21 3.12 10.02
CA GLU A 234 -6.57 3.63 10.28
C GLU A 234 -7.01 4.49 9.09
N GLY A 235 -7.37 3.84 7.98
CA GLY A 235 -8.11 4.46 6.89
C GLY A 235 -9.61 4.44 7.17
N PRO A 236 -10.43 5.17 6.39
CA PRO A 236 -11.88 5.12 6.50
C PRO A 236 -12.38 3.67 6.41
N GLN A 237 -13.09 3.20 7.44
CA GLN A 237 -13.48 1.80 7.56
C GLN A 237 -14.63 1.47 6.59
N ILE A 238 -14.33 0.77 5.49
CA ILE A 238 -15.29 0.51 4.39
C ILE A 238 -16.34 -0.57 4.74
N HIS A 239 -16.20 -1.28 5.87
CA HIS A 239 -17.15 -2.31 6.32
C HIS A 239 -17.29 -2.36 7.85
N ALA A 240 -17.78 -1.27 8.45
CA ALA A 240 -18.05 -1.18 9.88
C ALA A 240 -19.15 -2.15 10.35
N ASP A 241 -20.06 -2.55 9.46
CA ASP A 241 -21.21 -3.42 9.72
C ASP A 241 -20.86 -4.90 9.94
N LYS A 242 -19.63 -5.33 9.60
CA LYS A 242 -19.21 -6.74 9.59
C LYS A 242 -18.07 -7.07 10.55
N ARG A 243 -17.60 -6.10 11.33
CA ARG A 243 -16.52 -6.28 12.31
C ARG A 243 -17.07 -6.06 13.71
N GLU A 244 -16.83 -7.02 14.61
CA GLU A 244 -17.15 -6.88 16.05
C GLU A 244 -16.29 -5.82 16.76
N ASP A 245 -15.16 -5.44 16.16
CA ASP A 245 -14.16 -4.52 16.71
C ASP A 245 -14.33 -3.07 16.20
N VAL A 246 -15.56 -2.70 15.79
CA VAL A 246 -15.87 -1.35 15.30
C VAL A 246 -17.04 -0.79 16.10
N VAL A 247 -16.72 0.22 16.90
CA VAL A 247 -17.68 1.01 17.67
C VAL A 247 -18.50 1.84 16.69
N SER A 248 -19.79 1.53 16.58
CA SER A 248 -20.69 2.16 15.61
C SER A 248 -21.67 3.14 16.25
N SER A 249 -21.82 3.08 17.58
CA SER A 249 -22.74 3.92 18.36
C SER A 249 -22.07 4.52 19.60
N GLN A 250 -22.64 5.61 20.12
CA GLN A 250 -22.15 6.29 21.33
C GLN A 250 -22.30 5.40 22.59
N ASP A 251 -23.25 4.47 22.58
CA ASP A 251 -23.46 3.52 23.68
C ASP A 251 -22.30 2.50 23.76
N ASP A 252 -21.77 2.08 22.61
CA ASP A 252 -20.60 1.20 22.53
C ASP A 252 -19.32 1.88 23.06
N VAL A 253 -19.23 3.22 22.97
CA VAL A 253 -18.14 4.01 23.55
C VAL A 253 -18.22 4.00 25.07
N ASP A 254 -19.41 4.19 25.62
CA ASP A 254 -19.64 4.25 27.07
C ASP A 254 -19.41 2.87 27.73
N ASP A 255 -19.73 1.78 27.05
CA ASP A 255 -19.42 0.41 27.47
C ASP A 255 -17.91 0.13 27.49
N LEU A 256 -17.18 0.62 26.49
CA LEU A 256 -15.71 0.54 26.43
C LEU A 256 -15.04 1.34 27.55
N LEU A 257 -15.53 2.55 27.83
CA LEU A 257 -15.04 3.39 28.93
C LEU A 257 -15.30 2.74 30.30
N SER A 258 -16.48 2.16 30.47
CA SER A 258 -16.85 1.40 31.68
C SER A 258 -15.95 0.17 31.88
N SER A 259 -15.57 -0.51 30.79
CA SER A 259 -14.68 -1.69 30.84
C SER A 259 -13.23 -1.36 31.18
N LEU A 260 -12.78 -0.12 30.87
CA LEU A 260 -11.45 0.40 31.17
C LEU A 260 -11.36 1.08 32.55
N GLY A 261 -12.47 1.14 33.29
CA GLY A 261 -12.50 1.60 34.68
C GLY A 261 -12.54 3.12 34.86
N PHE A 262 -13.08 3.85 33.88
CA PHE A 262 -13.47 5.27 34.02
C PHE A 262 -14.97 5.42 34.28
#